data_AF-A0A081I992-F1
#
_entry.id   AF-A0A081I992-F1
#
_cell.length_a   1.000
_cell.length_b   1.000
_cell.length_c   1.000
_cell.angle_alpha   90.00
_cell.angle_beta   90.00
_cell.angle_gamma   90.00
#
_symmetry.space_group_name_H-M   'P 1'
#
loop_
_entity.id
_entity.type
_entity.pdbx_description
1 polymer ?
#
loop_
_entity_poly.entity_id
_entity_poly.type
_entity_poly.pdbx_seq_one_letter_code
_entity_poly.pdbx_strand_id
1 'polypeptide(L)' 'MFWIRCKLFIETDKFFKGKIIRVNKFNSSINLYHQYCRNGKYSNNNEQISALSRHLFMKLKKSRNQYYGYFTMYLSDK' A
#
# COMPACT_ATOMS: atom_id res chain seq x y z
N MET A 1 7.96 11.36 -17.33
CA MET A 1 6.70 11.05 -16.59
C MET A 1 6.64 9.60 -16.04
N PHE A 2 7.77 8.93 -15.77
CA PHE A 2 7.84 7.57 -15.16
C PHE A 2 8.26 7.60 -13.67
N TRP A 3 9.08 8.57 -13.27
CA TRP A 3 9.70 8.66 -11.94
C TRP A 3 8.74 8.80 -10.75
N ILE A 4 7.65 9.56 -10.90
CA ILE A 4 6.68 9.80 -9.80
C ILE A 4 6.03 8.50 -9.30
N ARG A 5 5.93 7.48 -10.16
CA ARG A 5 5.19 6.25 -9.86
C ARG A 5 6.07 5.15 -9.26
N CYS A 6 7.32 5.00 -9.69
CA CYS A 6 8.29 4.19 -8.96
C CYS A 6 8.47 4.70 -7.52
N LYS A 7 8.43 6.03 -7.35
CA LYS A 7 8.46 6.65 -6.02
C LYS A 7 7.29 6.20 -5.14
N LEU A 8 6.07 6.03 -5.68
CA LEU A 8 4.94 5.52 -4.89
C LEU A 8 5.20 4.11 -4.36
N PHE A 9 5.68 3.20 -5.20
CA PHE A 9 6.02 1.84 -4.75
C PHE A 9 7.13 1.85 -3.70
N ILE A 10 8.19 2.65 -3.90
CA ILE A 10 9.29 2.79 -2.93
C ILE A 10 8.79 3.34 -1.60
N GLU A 11 7.97 4.40 -1.60
CA GLU A 11 7.42 4.97 -0.37
C GLU A 11 6.52 3.96 0.36
N THR A 12 5.70 3.19 -0.36
CA THR A 12 4.91 2.11 0.22
C THR A 12 5.78 0.99 0.79
N ASP A 13 6.88 0.63 0.12
CA ASP A 13 7.81 -0.40 0.62
C ASP A 13 8.50 -0.04 1.92
N LYS A 14 8.68 1.26 2.20
CA LYS A 14 9.25 1.68 3.48
C LYS A 14 8.36 1.33 4.69
N PHE A 15 7.09 0.92 4.49
CA PHE A 15 6.23 0.40 5.54
C PHE A 15 6.51 -1.06 5.87
N PHE A 16 7.26 -1.78 5.03
CA PHE A 16 7.56 -3.19 5.19
C PHE A 16 8.91 -3.43 5.89
N LYS A 17 9.00 -4.56 6.58
CA LYS A 17 10.21 -5.21 7.09
C LYS A 17 10.13 -6.67 6.61
N GLY A 18 10.64 -6.94 5.42
CA GLY A 18 10.38 -8.20 4.71
C GLY A 18 8.89 -8.29 4.33
N LYS A 19 8.21 -9.38 4.72
CA LYS A 19 6.78 -9.62 4.45
C LYS A 19 5.83 -9.07 5.53
N ILE A 20 6.37 -8.35 6.52
CA ILE A 20 5.61 -7.85 7.68
C ILE A 20 5.61 -6.32 7.68
N ILE A 21 4.49 -5.71 8.05
CA ILE A 21 4.35 -4.27 8.22
C ILE A 21 5.02 -3.81 9.52
N ARG A 22 5.75 -2.70 9.42
CA ARG A 22 6.29 -1.96 10.56
C ARG A 22 5.15 -1.22 11.26
N VAL A 23 4.56 -1.87 12.28
CA VAL A 23 3.37 -1.36 13.01
C VAL A 23 3.51 0.09 13.45
N ASN A 24 4.66 0.51 14.01
CA ASN A 24 4.85 1.90 14.43
C ASN A 24 4.72 2.89 13.28
N LYS A 25 5.33 2.56 12.13
CA LYS A 25 5.26 3.40 10.94
C LYS A 25 3.87 3.38 10.34
N PHE A 26 3.20 2.23 10.37
CA PHE A 26 1.82 2.10 9.95
C PHE A 26 0.90 3.00 10.79
N ASN A 27 0.94 2.86 12.11
CA ASN A 27 0.10 3.65 13.00
C ASN A 27 0.36 5.16 12.86
N SER A 28 1.61 5.59 12.62
CA SER A 28 1.93 7.01 12.39
C SER A 28 1.29 7.61 11.12
N SER A 29 0.92 6.76 10.16
CA SER A 29 0.32 7.16 8.88
C SER A 29 -1.08 6.59 8.69
N ILE A 30 -1.73 6.14 9.76
CA ILE A 30 -3.01 5.42 9.72
C ILE A 30 -4.08 6.21 8.95
N ASN A 31 -4.11 7.53 9.12
CA ASN A 31 -5.07 8.43 8.48
C ASN A 31 -5.07 8.34 6.94
N LEU A 32 -3.98 7.89 6.32
CA LEU A 32 -3.87 7.76 4.86
C LEU A 32 -4.70 6.59 4.30
N TYR A 33 -4.89 5.53 5.09
CA TYR A 33 -5.50 4.27 4.65
C TYR A 33 -6.51 3.69 5.63
N HIS A 34 -6.86 4.44 6.68
CA HIS A 34 -7.90 4.07 7.64
C HIS A 34 -9.23 3.74 6.94
N GLN A 35 -9.62 4.54 5.94
CA GLN A 35 -10.82 4.32 5.12
C GLN A 35 -10.82 3.00 4.33
N TYR A 36 -9.66 2.34 4.23
CA TYR A 36 -9.49 1.08 3.51
C TYR A 36 -9.42 -0.13 4.45
N CYS A 37 -9.43 0.07 5.77
CA CYS A 37 -9.49 -1.01 6.74
C CYS A 37 -10.90 -1.62 6.79
N ARG A 38 -10.96 -2.94 6.78
CA ARG A 38 -12.22 -3.68 6.93
C ARG A 38 -12.65 -3.57 8.40
N ASN A 39 -13.85 -3.08 8.65
CA ASN A 39 -14.43 -2.91 10.00
C ASN A 39 -13.63 -1.99 10.95
N GLY A 40 -12.82 -1.07 10.41
CA GLY A 40 -12.00 -0.15 11.21
C GLY A 40 -10.88 -0.81 12.03
N LYS A 41 -10.63 -2.09 11.81
CA LYS A 41 -9.59 -2.86 12.51
C LYS A 41 -8.44 -3.21 11.55
N TYR A 42 -7.23 -3.09 12.07
CA TYR A 42 -5.94 -3.38 11.42
C TYR A 42 -5.08 -4.25 12.34
N SER A 43 -5.75 -5.20 12.97
CA SER A 43 -5.29 -6.05 14.06
C SER A 43 -4.23 -7.06 13.64
N ASN A 44 -4.19 -7.43 12.35
CA ASN A 44 -3.21 -8.37 11.83
C ASN A 44 -2.46 -7.82 10.61
N ASN A 45 -1.30 -8.43 10.32
CA ASN A 45 -0.43 -8.02 9.22
C ASN A 45 -1.15 -7.98 7.85
N ASN A 46 -2.04 -8.95 7.59
CA ASN A 46 -2.74 -9.05 6.31
C ASN A 46 -3.74 -7.91 6.11
N GLU A 47 -4.43 -7.49 7.16
CA GLU A 47 -5.32 -6.31 7.15
C GLU A 47 -4.52 -5.04 6.87
N GLN A 48 -3.34 -4.90 7.48
CA GLN A 48 -2.45 -3.75 7.26
C GLN A 48 -1.92 -3.72 5.82
N ILE A 49 -1.47 -4.86 5.30
CA ILE A 49 -1.06 -5.01 3.89
C ILE A 49 -2.23 -4.67 2.97
N SER A 50 -3.42 -5.21 3.23
CA SER A 50 -4.61 -4.95 2.42
C SER A 50 -4.97 -3.45 2.38
N ALA A 51 -4.94 -2.76 3.52
CA ALA A 51 -5.22 -1.33 3.60
C ALA A 51 -4.18 -0.48 2.84
N LEU A 52 -2.88 -0.77 3.03
CA LEU A 52 -1.79 -0.09 2.31
C LEU A 52 -1.83 -0.35 0.81
N SER A 53 -2.04 -1.60 0.40
CA SER A 53 -2.16 -2.00 -1.01
C SER A 53 -3.36 -1.33 -1.65
N ARG A 54 -4.50 -1.22 -0.95
CA ARG A 54 -5.67 -0.49 -1.46
C ARG A 54 -5.40 1.01 -1.59
N HIS A 55 -4.67 1.62 -0.66
CA HIS A 55 -4.25 3.02 -0.79
C HIS A 55 -3.33 3.25 -2.00
N LEU A 56 -2.32 2.39 -2.18
CA LEU A 56 -1.42 2.42 -3.33
C LEU A 56 -2.22 2.27 -4.63
N PHE A 57 -3.12 1.29 -4.68
CA PHE A 57 -4.01 1.05 -5.80
C PHE A 57 -4.84 2.29 -6.17
N MET A 58 -5.45 2.95 -5.19
CA MET A 58 -6.25 4.16 -5.43
C MET A 58 -5.41 5.33 -5.96
N LYS A 59 -4.17 5.49 -5.49
CA LYS A 59 -3.21 6.47 -6.04
C LYS A 59 -2.82 6.14 -7.48
N LEU A 60 -2.67 4.86 -7.81
CA LEU A 60 -2.35 4.41 -9.17
C LEU A 60 -3.54 4.51 -10.13
N LYS A 61 -4.76 4.16 -9.68
CA LYS A 61 -6.00 4.20 -10.48
C LYS A 61 -6.33 5.60 -10.98
N LYS A 62 -6.04 6.63 -10.18
CA LYS A 62 -6.14 8.04 -10.61
C LYS A 62 -5.28 8.36 -11.86
N SER A 63 -4.41 7.44 -12.28
CA SER A 63 -3.31 7.72 -13.20
C SER A 63 -3.23 6.87 -14.49
N ARG A 64 -4.24 6.02 -14.80
CA ARG A 64 -4.50 5.17 -16.02
C ARG A 64 -4.49 3.64 -15.76
N ASN A 65 -5.18 2.88 -16.62
CA ASN A 65 -5.29 1.40 -16.58
C ASN A 65 -3.95 0.64 -16.72
N GLN A 66 -2.92 1.22 -17.32
CA GLN A 66 -1.63 0.53 -17.51
C GLN A 66 -0.88 0.18 -16.19
N TYR A 67 -1.34 0.69 -15.04
CA TYR A 67 -0.73 0.43 -13.74
C TYR A 67 -1.30 -0.77 -12.99
N TYR A 68 -2.35 -1.41 -13.52
CA TYR A 68 -2.88 -2.65 -12.95
C TYR A 68 -1.82 -3.75 -12.91
N GLY A 69 -1.10 -3.97 -14.02
CA GLY A 69 -0.07 -5.02 -14.10
C GLY A 69 1.08 -4.81 -13.12
N TYR A 70 1.57 -3.58 -12.98
CA TYR A 70 2.62 -3.25 -12.01
C TYR A 70 2.13 -3.39 -10.57
N PHE A 71 0.88 -3.00 -10.29
CA PHE A 71 0.28 -3.18 -8.98
C PHE A 71 0.11 -4.66 -8.62
N THR A 72 -0.34 -5.50 -9.56
CA THR A 72 -0.49 -6.94 -9.31
C THR A 72 0.87 -7.61 -9.12
N MET A 73 1.88 -7.24 -9.90
CA MET A 73 3.25 -7.74 -9.70
C MET A 73 3.80 -7.35 -8.33
N TYR A 74 3.60 -6.10 -7.91
CA TYR A 74 3.95 -5.62 -6.57
C TYR A 74 3.24 -6.41 -5.48
N LEU A 75 1.93 -6.66 -5.62
CA LEU A 75 1.16 -7.39 -4.63
C LEU A 75 1.58 -8.85 -4.53
N SER A 76 2.02 -9.48 -5.63
CA SER A 76 2.56 -10.85 -5.63
C SER A 76 3.92 -10.99 -4.93
N ASP A 77 4.71 -9.91 -4.89
CA ASP A 77 6.00 -9.88 -4.17
C ASP A 77 5.83 -9.84 -2.65
N LYS A 78 4.75 -9.21 -2.16
CA LYS A 78 4.47 -9.04 -0.72
C LYS A 78 3.80 -10.25 -0.11
#